data_AF-W1X7M8-F1
#
_entry.id   AF-W1X7M8-F1
#
_cell.length_a   1.000
_cell.length_b   1.000
_cell.length_c   1.000
_cell.angle_alpha   90.00
_cell.angle_beta   90.00
_cell.angle_gamma   90.00
#
_symmetry.space_group_name_H-M   'P 1'
#
loop_
_entity.id
_entity.type
_entity.pdbx_description
1 polymer ?
#
loop_
_entity_poly.entity_id
_entity_poly.type
_entity_poly.pdbx_seq_one_letter_code
_entity_poly.pdbx_strand_id
1 'polypeptide(L)'
;QFYLPEGRWTHLWHNDELDGSRWHKQQHSFLSLPVYVRDNTLLALGNNEQRPDYAWHEGTAFHLFNLQDGHEALCEVPAADGSVIFTLKATRTGNTITVTGAGEAKNWTLCLRNVVKVNGLQGGSQAESEQGLVVTPQGNALTITL
;
A
#
# COMPACT_ATOMS: atom_id res chain seq x y z
N GLN A 1 -19.95 4.70 -16.08
CA GLN A 1 -20.12 5.68 -14.98
C GLN A 1 -20.15 4.89 -13.68
N PHE A 2 -19.59 5.44 -12.61
CA PHE A 2 -19.54 4.79 -11.29
C PHE A 2 -19.53 5.87 -10.20
N TYR A 3 -19.93 5.51 -8.99
CA TYR A 3 -19.90 6.41 -7.83
C TYR A 3 -18.74 6.02 -6.92
N LEU A 4 -18.00 7.02 -6.44
CA LEU A 4 -17.02 6.84 -5.38
C LEU A 4 -17.56 7.47 -4.09
N PRO A 5 -17.64 6.73 -2.97
CA PRO A 5 -17.89 7.28 -1.64
C PRO A 5 -16.85 8.32 -1.24
N GLU A 6 -17.10 9.02 -0.12
CA GLU A 6 -16.16 10.00 0.44
C GLU A 6 -14.74 9.43 0.59
N GLY A 7 -13.75 10.29 0.43
CA GLY A 7 -12.33 9.95 0.50
C GLY A 7 -11.59 10.23 -0.82
N ARG A 8 -10.28 10.04 -0.78
CA ARG A 8 -9.41 10.11 -1.96
C ARG A 8 -9.12 8.70 -2.45
N TRP A 9 -9.45 8.42 -3.69
CA TRP A 9 -9.32 7.10 -4.28
C TRP A 9 -8.17 7.06 -5.28
N THR A 10 -7.38 6.00 -5.26
CA THR A 10 -6.24 5.83 -6.17
C THR A 10 -6.48 4.59 -7.04
N HIS A 11 -6.30 4.72 -8.35
CA HIS A 11 -6.41 3.57 -9.26
C HIS A 11 -5.31 2.54 -8.97
N LEU A 12 -5.68 1.26 -8.88
CA LEU A 12 -4.81 0.19 -8.40
C LEU A 12 -3.47 0.10 -9.16
N TRP A 13 -3.48 0.11 -10.49
CA TRP A 13 -2.26 0.06 -11.31
C TRP A 13 -1.95 1.34 -12.10
N HIS A 14 -2.94 2.14 -12.50
CA HIS A 14 -2.71 3.42 -13.20
C HIS A 14 -2.29 4.57 -12.28
N ASN A 15 -2.53 4.43 -10.96
CA ASN A 15 -2.13 5.38 -9.92
C ASN A 15 -2.80 6.76 -9.94
N ASP A 16 -3.69 7.04 -10.91
CA ASP A 16 -4.48 8.26 -10.93
C ASP A 16 -5.41 8.38 -9.73
N GLU A 17 -5.67 9.61 -9.29
CA GLU A 17 -6.48 9.87 -8.10
C GLU A 17 -7.79 10.56 -8.45
N LEU A 18 -8.85 10.16 -7.77
CA LEU A 18 -10.17 10.77 -7.85
C LEU A 18 -10.68 11.11 -6.45
N ASP A 19 -11.20 12.32 -6.28
CA ASP A 19 -11.96 12.67 -5.08
C ASP A 19 -13.36 12.04 -5.12
N GLY A 20 -13.80 11.58 -3.96
CA GLY A 20 -15.06 10.89 -3.73
C GLY A 20 -16.30 11.79 -3.62
N SER A 21 -17.35 11.19 -3.05
CA SER A 21 -18.68 11.79 -2.85
C SER A 21 -19.33 12.29 -4.14
N ARG A 22 -19.06 11.61 -5.26
CA ARG A 22 -19.55 12.00 -6.59
C ARG A 22 -19.53 10.86 -7.59
N TRP A 23 -20.30 11.05 -8.66
CA TRP A 23 -20.26 10.19 -9.84
C TRP A 23 -19.14 10.59 -10.78
N HIS A 24 -18.46 9.59 -11.33
CA HIS A 24 -17.41 9.73 -12.31
C HIS A 24 -17.79 9.06 -13.63
N LYS A 25 -17.31 9.64 -14.74
CA LYS A 25 -17.45 9.10 -16.08
C LYS A 25 -16.06 8.96 -16.70
N GLN A 26 -15.67 7.72 -16.98
CA GLN A 26 -14.42 7.41 -17.66
C GLN A 26 -14.69 6.48 -18.84
N GLN A 27 -13.77 6.51 -19.80
CA GLN A 27 -13.74 5.61 -20.96
C GLN A 27 -12.47 4.77 -20.84
N HIS A 28 -12.62 3.44 -20.94
CA HIS A 28 -11.53 2.50 -20.82
C HIS A 28 -11.44 1.60 -22.05
N SER A 29 -10.23 1.16 -22.37
CA SER A 29 -9.99 0.08 -23.33
C SER A 29 -10.32 -1.29 -22.69
N PHE A 30 -10.27 -2.37 -23.47
CA PHE A 30 -10.58 -3.72 -22.98
C PHE A 30 -9.67 -4.23 -21.84
N LEU A 31 -8.47 -3.68 -21.68
CA LEU A 31 -7.52 -4.05 -20.63
C LEU A 31 -7.59 -3.12 -19.40
N SER A 32 -8.62 -2.28 -19.33
CA SER A 32 -8.75 -1.27 -18.29
C SER A 32 -10.19 -1.15 -17.85
N LEU A 33 -10.38 -0.82 -16.58
CA LEU A 33 -11.68 -0.59 -15.96
C LEU A 33 -11.44 0.14 -14.62
N PRO A 34 -12.44 0.83 -14.07
CA PRO A 34 -12.31 1.52 -12.79
C PRO A 34 -12.03 0.54 -11.64
N VAL A 35 -10.78 0.44 -11.20
CA VAL A 35 -10.38 -0.32 -10.00
C VAL A 35 -9.66 0.63 -9.06
N TYR A 36 -10.40 1.13 -8.08
CA TYR A 36 -9.94 2.17 -7.16
C TYR A 36 -9.77 1.63 -5.74
N VAL A 37 -8.68 2.02 -5.09
CA VAL A 37 -8.35 1.73 -3.70
C VAL A 37 -8.66 2.98 -2.87
N ARG A 38 -9.36 2.80 -1.74
CA ARG A 38 -9.71 3.89 -0.82
C ARG A 38 -8.45 4.45 -0.13
N ASP A 39 -8.52 5.68 0.36
CA ASP A 39 -7.50 6.26 1.24
C ASP A 39 -7.34 5.45 2.55
N ASN A 40 -6.29 5.79 3.31
CA ASN A 40 -5.96 5.12 4.57
C ASN A 40 -5.92 3.59 4.45
N THR A 41 -5.31 3.09 3.37
CA THR A 41 -5.25 1.67 3.04
C THR A 41 -3.83 1.21 2.90
N LEU A 42 -3.54 0.06 3.51
CA LEU A 42 -2.31 -0.69 3.34
C LEU A 42 -2.71 -2.03 2.70
N LEU A 43 -2.22 -2.27 1.49
CA LEU A 43 -2.62 -3.42 0.67
C LEU A 43 -1.40 -4.30 0.38
N ALA A 44 -1.53 -5.61 0.54
CA ALA A 44 -0.53 -6.59 0.16
C ALA A 44 -0.79 -7.12 -1.26
N LEU A 45 0.22 -7.02 -2.13
CA LEU A 45 0.28 -7.72 -3.41
C LEU A 45 1.41 -8.75 -3.32
N GLY A 46 1.14 -9.99 -3.75
CA GLY A 46 2.18 -11.01 -3.77
C GLY A 46 3.05 -10.94 -5.02
N ASN A 47 4.09 -11.77 -5.05
CA ASN A 47 5.15 -11.75 -6.06
C ASN A 47 5.00 -12.82 -7.16
N ASN A 48 3.86 -13.52 -7.21
CA ASN A 48 3.63 -14.59 -8.16
C ASN A 48 2.35 -14.35 -8.96
N GLU A 49 2.51 -14.19 -10.27
CA GLU A 49 1.42 -13.95 -11.22
C GLU A 49 0.99 -15.22 -11.97
N GLN A 50 1.64 -16.36 -11.72
CA GLN A 50 1.42 -17.62 -12.44
C GLN A 50 0.42 -18.55 -11.72
N ARG A 51 0.30 -18.44 -10.40
CA ARG A 51 -0.63 -19.24 -9.60
C ARG A 51 -1.13 -18.49 -8.37
N PRO A 52 -2.34 -18.81 -7.87
CA PRO A 52 -2.88 -18.17 -6.69
C PRO A 52 -2.32 -18.72 -5.36
N ASP A 53 -1.87 -19.97 -5.32
CA ASP A 53 -1.38 -20.68 -4.13
C ASP A 53 0.15 -20.60 -4.00
N TYR A 54 0.65 -19.76 -3.11
CA TYR A 54 2.08 -19.63 -2.81
C TYR A 54 2.29 -19.03 -1.41
N ALA A 55 3.54 -18.88 -0.98
CA ALA A 55 3.87 -18.24 0.28
C ALA A 55 3.67 -16.72 0.19
N TRP A 56 2.45 -16.22 0.43
CA TRP A 56 2.09 -14.80 0.27
C TRP A 56 2.90 -13.84 1.17
N HIS A 57 3.45 -14.34 2.27
CA HIS A 57 4.26 -13.58 3.23
C HIS A 57 5.75 -13.48 2.85
N GLU A 58 6.17 -14.10 1.73
CA GLU A 58 7.53 -14.01 1.22
C GLU A 58 7.56 -13.17 -0.07
N GLY A 59 8.35 -12.09 -0.06
CA GLY A 59 8.47 -11.17 -1.18
C GLY A 59 7.25 -10.27 -1.39
N THR A 60 6.41 -10.08 -0.37
CA THR A 60 5.20 -9.26 -0.44
C THR A 60 5.53 -7.80 -0.79
N ALA A 61 4.81 -7.23 -1.75
CA ALA A 61 4.82 -5.80 -2.03
C ALA A 61 3.63 -5.15 -1.31
N PHE A 62 3.91 -4.41 -0.24
CA PHE A 62 2.89 -3.61 0.42
C PHE A 62 2.76 -2.26 -0.28
N HIS A 63 1.53 -1.76 -0.41
CA HIS A 63 1.23 -0.47 -1.01
C HIS A 63 0.40 0.34 -0.02
N LEU A 64 0.93 1.50 0.38
CA LEU A 64 0.25 2.45 1.26
C LEU A 64 -0.40 3.55 0.40
N PHE A 65 -1.71 3.69 0.53
CA PHE A 65 -2.52 4.64 -0.22
C PHE A 65 -3.02 5.75 0.70
N ASN A 66 -2.66 6.99 0.40
CA ASN A 66 -3.21 8.22 0.98
C ASN A 66 -3.47 8.15 2.49
N LEU A 67 -2.43 7.80 3.27
CA LEU A 67 -2.52 7.78 4.74
C LEU A 67 -2.58 9.21 5.29
N GLN A 68 -3.73 9.58 5.83
CA GLN A 68 -4.00 10.90 6.40
C GLN A 68 -3.39 11.04 7.79
N ASP A 69 -3.18 12.30 8.22
CA ASP A 69 -2.70 12.57 9.58
C ASP A 69 -3.72 12.10 10.63
N GLY A 70 -3.23 11.50 11.72
CA GLY A 70 -4.04 10.92 12.79
C GLY A 70 -4.68 9.57 12.45
N HIS A 71 -4.45 9.05 11.25
CA HIS A 71 -5.02 7.77 10.79
C HIS A 71 -4.01 6.62 10.85
N GLU A 72 -4.58 5.42 10.79
CA GLU A 72 -3.87 4.15 10.77
C GLU A 72 -4.39 3.27 9.64
N ALA A 73 -3.47 2.60 8.96
CA ALA A 73 -3.76 1.55 8.00
C ALA A 73 -3.13 0.24 8.47
N LEU A 74 -3.92 -0.83 8.44
CA LEU A 74 -3.52 -2.17 8.88
C LEU A 74 -3.73 -3.17 7.74
N CYS A 75 -2.77 -4.06 7.55
CA CYS A 75 -2.81 -5.13 6.57
C CYS A 75 -2.45 -6.46 7.23
N GLU A 76 -3.32 -7.45 7.08
CA GLU A 76 -3.09 -8.82 7.54
C GLU A 76 -2.80 -9.71 6.34
N VAL A 77 -1.66 -10.40 6.38
CA VAL A 77 -1.29 -11.41 5.39
C VAL A 77 -1.69 -12.78 5.94
N PRO A 78 -2.48 -13.56 5.18
CA PRO A 78 -2.92 -14.88 5.63
C PRO A 78 -1.84 -15.96 5.38
N ALA A 79 -1.90 -17.02 6.16
CA ALA A 79 -1.32 -18.33 5.84
C ALA A 79 -2.28 -19.14 4.95
N ALA A 80 -1.83 -20.30 4.47
CA ALA A 80 -2.62 -21.19 3.60
C ALA A 80 -3.93 -21.69 4.24
N ASP A 81 -4.01 -21.71 5.58
CA ASP A 81 -5.21 -22.08 6.35
C ASP A 81 -6.13 -20.89 6.65
N GLY A 82 -5.77 -19.67 6.21
CA GLY A 82 -6.50 -18.43 6.45
C GLY A 82 -6.19 -17.75 7.78
N SER A 83 -5.36 -18.32 8.65
CA SER A 83 -4.88 -17.65 9.86
C SER A 83 -3.95 -16.48 9.52
N VAL A 84 -3.83 -15.48 10.39
CA VAL A 84 -2.93 -14.33 10.16
C VAL A 84 -1.50 -14.72 10.51
N ILE A 85 -0.61 -14.74 9.52
CA ILE A 85 0.82 -15.05 9.71
C ILE A 85 1.67 -13.80 9.93
N PHE A 86 1.23 -12.67 9.36
CA PHE A 86 1.92 -11.38 9.48
C PHE A 86 0.93 -10.22 9.45
N THR A 87 1.17 -9.22 10.29
CA THR A 87 0.43 -7.97 10.31
C THR A 87 1.39 -6.81 10.11
N LEU A 88 1.13 -5.98 9.11
CA LEU A 88 1.81 -4.72 8.91
C LEU A 88 0.86 -3.57 9.26
N LYS A 89 1.36 -2.60 10.02
CA LYS A 89 0.61 -1.43 10.46
C LYS A 89 1.39 -0.18 10.16
N ALA A 90 0.73 0.82 9.58
CA ALA A 90 1.28 2.14 9.32
C ALA A 90 0.39 3.20 9.98
N THR A 91 0.96 3.97 10.90
CA THR A 91 0.25 5.03 11.65
C THR A 91 0.93 6.36 11.35
N ARG A 92 0.14 7.39 11.07
CA ARG A 92 0.65 8.73 10.80
C ARG A 92 0.31 9.71 11.92
N THR A 93 1.31 10.49 12.31
CA THR A 93 1.16 11.62 13.24
C THR A 93 2.00 12.79 12.75
N GLY A 94 1.35 13.90 12.42
CA GLY A 94 1.92 14.99 11.65
C GLY A 94 2.48 14.52 10.31
N ASN A 95 3.79 14.71 10.12
CA ASN A 95 4.52 14.29 8.93
C ASN A 95 5.29 12.98 9.12
N THR A 96 5.13 12.31 10.26
CA THR A 96 5.83 11.07 10.56
C THR A 96 4.89 9.89 10.40
N ILE A 97 5.30 8.92 9.59
CA ILE A 97 4.66 7.61 9.47
C ILE A 97 5.53 6.59 10.19
N THR A 98 4.96 5.93 11.19
CA THR A 98 5.58 4.80 11.87
C THR A 98 4.99 3.51 11.32
N VAL A 99 5.86 2.62 10.83
CA VAL A 99 5.46 1.31 10.31
C VAL A 99 5.99 0.23 11.23
N THR A 100 5.13 -0.71 11.63
CA THR A 100 5.49 -1.85 12.49
C THR A 100 4.95 -3.14 11.90
N GLY A 101 5.82 -4.14 11.78
CA GLY A 101 5.49 -5.51 11.40
C GLY A 101 5.53 -6.47 12.59
N ALA A 102 4.56 -7.37 12.68
CA ALA A 102 4.52 -8.44 13.68
C ALA A 102 4.14 -9.77 13.01
N GLY A 103 4.81 -10.85 13.39
CA GLY A 103 4.65 -12.18 12.79
C GLY A 103 5.80 -12.55 11.84
N GLU A 104 5.55 -13.44 10.89
CA GLU A 104 6.56 -13.95 9.94
C GLU A 104 6.32 -13.42 8.52
N ALA A 105 7.26 -12.61 8.02
CA ALA A 105 7.35 -12.22 6.62
C ALA A 105 8.82 -12.04 6.23
N LYS A 106 9.15 -12.30 4.96
CA LYS A 106 10.54 -12.22 4.45
C LYS A 106 10.60 -11.38 3.18
N ASN A 107 11.66 -10.60 3.02
CA ASN A 107 11.97 -9.85 1.79
C ASN A 107 10.83 -8.96 1.26
N TRP A 108 9.97 -8.44 2.14
CA TRP A 108 8.88 -7.57 1.74
C TRP A 108 9.34 -6.14 1.47
N THR A 109 8.55 -5.38 0.72
CA THR A 109 8.78 -3.96 0.44
C THR A 109 7.52 -3.15 0.74
N LEU A 110 7.67 -1.84 0.94
CA LEU A 110 6.56 -0.91 1.13
C LEU A 110 6.65 0.23 0.11
N CYS A 111 5.69 0.30 -0.81
CA CYS A 111 5.51 1.39 -1.74
C CYS A 111 4.61 2.48 -1.13
N LEU A 112 5.14 3.70 -1.03
CA LEU A 112 4.37 4.90 -0.71
C LEU A 112 3.75 5.44 -2.00
N ARG A 113 2.49 5.09 -2.26
CA ARG A 113 1.83 5.41 -3.53
C ARG A 113 1.75 6.92 -3.72
N ASN A 114 2.09 7.39 -4.92
CA ASN A 114 2.13 8.81 -5.31
C ASN A 114 3.09 9.70 -4.50
N VAL A 115 3.94 9.13 -3.64
CA VAL A 115 4.99 9.87 -2.92
C VAL A 115 6.31 9.69 -3.66
N VAL A 116 6.86 10.76 -4.23
CA VAL A 116 8.10 10.69 -5.02
C VAL A 116 9.37 10.91 -4.18
N LYS A 117 9.23 11.53 -3.01
CA LYS A 117 10.35 11.88 -2.13
C LYS A 117 9.86 11.94 -0.69
N VAL A 118 10.74 11.58 0.24
CA VAL A 118 10.56 11.75 1.68
C VAL A 118 11.72 12.58 2.25
N ASN A 119 11.47 13.30 3.34
CA ASN A 119 12.47 14.09 4.04
C ASN A 119 13.44 13.24 4.87
N GLY A 120 13.02 12.05 5.29
CA GLY A 120 13.88 11.14 6.03
C GLY A 120 13.33 9.73 6.13
N LEU A 121 14.24 8.77 6.32
CA LEU A 121 13.93 7.35 6.50
C LEU A 121 14.85 6.77 7.58
N GLN A 122 14.26 6.04 8.52
CA GLN A 122 14.98 5.25 9.53
C GLN A 122 14.50 3.80 9.47
N GLY A 123 15.44 2.85 9.61
CA GLY A 123 15.15 1.41 9.64
C GLY A 123 15.01 0.75 8.26
N GLY A 124 15.36 1.43 7.17
CA GLY A 124 15.23 0.91 5.80
C GLY A 124 16.07 1.67 4.78
N SER A 125 16.05 1.18 3.54
CA SER A 125 16.54 1.89 2.35
C SER A 125 15.37 2.28 1.44
N GLN A 126 15.61 3.18 0.48
CA GLN A 126 14.60 3.67 -0.46
C GLN A 126 15.08 3.60 -1.91
N ALA A 127 14.14 3.39 -2.82
CA ALA A 127 14.34 3.45 -4.27
C ALA A 127 13.11 4.08 -4.94
N GLU A 128 13.32 4.77 -6.06
CA GLU A 128 12.23 5.33 -6.86
C GLU A 128 11.55 4.25 -7.70
N SER A 129 10.25 4.40 -7.93
CA SER A 129 9.48 3.61 -8.90
C SER A 129 8.38 4.47 -9.55
N GLU A 130 7.82 4.00 -10.65
CA GLU A 130 6.73 4.69 -11.35
C GLU A 130 5.48 4.91 -10.47
N GLN A 131 5.28 4.04 -9.46
CA GLN A 131 4.11 4.10 -8.58
C GLN A 131 4.34 4.97 -7.33
N GLY A 132 5.59 5.33 -7.05
CA GLY A 132 6.01 6.03 -5.85
C GLY A 132 7.29 5.45 -5.24
N LEU A 133 7.69 6.00 -4.10
CA LEU A 133 8.90 5.61 -3.40
C LEU A 133 8.72 4.23 -2.76
N VAL A 134 9.64 3.30 -3.05
CA VAL A 134 9.67 1.96 -2.48
C VAL A 134 10.68 1.93 -1.34
N VAL A 135 10.24 1.48 -0.17
CA VAL A 135 11.04 1.31 1.04
C VAL A 135 11.30 -0.18 1.27
N THR A 136 12.57 -0.54 1.45
CA THR A 136 12.98 -1.88 1.84
C THR A 136 13.40 -1.88 3.31
N PRO A 137 12.72 -2.63 4.18
CA PRO A 137 13.03 -2.66 5.60
C PRO A 137 14.33 -3.39 5.92
N GLN A 138 15.04 -2.93 6.94
CA GLN A 138 16.17 -3.63 7.55
C GLN A 138 15.79 -4.34 8.86
N GLY A 139 14.57 -4.14 9.35
CA GLY A 139 14.01 -4.76 10.54
C GLY A 139 12.50 -4.61 10.59
N ASN A 140 11.90 -4.88 11.75
CA ASN A 140 10.44 -4.92 11.90
C ASN A 140 9.78 -3.55 12.10
N ALA A 141 10.56 -2.47 12.17
CA ALA A 141 10.06 -1.12 12.37
C ALA A 141 10.71 -0.13 11.39
N LEU A 142 9.90 0.75 10.82
CA LEU A 142 10.33 1.87 9.99
C LEU A 142 9.77 3.16 10.54
N THR A 143 10.53 4.24 10.39
CA THR A 143 10.01 5.60 10.57
C THR A 143 10.32 6.41 9.33
N ILE A 144 9.27 6.95 8.72
CA ILE A 144 9.33 7.71 7.48
C ILE A 144 8.86 9.13 7.80
N THR A 145 9.66 10.13 7.44
CA THR A 145 9.26 11.54 7.55
C THR A 145 8.96 12.06 6.16
N LEU A 146 7.70 12.38 5.89
CA LEU A 146 7.22 12.95 4.63
C LEU A 146 7.87 14.31 4.36
#